data_AF-A0A914UTX6-F1
#
_entry.id   AF-A0A914UTX6-F1
#
_cell.length_a   1.000
_cell.length_b   1.000
_cell.length_c   1.000
_cell.angle_alpha   90.00
_cell.angle_beta   90.00
_cell.angle_gamma   90.00
#
_symmetry.space_group_name_H-M   'P 1'
#
loop_
_entity.id
_entity.type
_entity.pdbx_description
1 polymer ?
#
loop_
_entity_poly.entity_id
_entity_poly.type
_entity_poly.pdbx_seq_one_letter_code
_entity_poly.pdbx_strand_id
1 'polypeptide(L)'
;MEKTWVVPMCNPTRPALGKFPPAIWSVHTRTLVDEDRTNNKVEGWHLKINSFMDSCHLSFYVFLDELNKFFRAEEERRREDQRMATKRAARIANGEVFPPNHNIYRLRFAALKILCQNYQN
;
A
#
# COMPACT_ATOMS: atom_id res chain seq x y z
N MET A 1 -4.06 -22.77 3.98
CA MET A 1 -4.90 -21.87 3.17
C MET A 1 -4.87 -20.48 3.79
N GLU A 2 -4.03 -19.59 3.26
CA GLU A 2 -4.00 -18.16 3.58
C GLU A 2 -5.41 -17.56 3.46
N LYS A 3 -5.96 -17.13 4.59
CA LYS A 3 -7.22 -16.39 4.62
C LYS A 3 -6.94 -14.95 4.19
N THR A 4 -6.91 -14.72 2.88
CA THR A 4 -6.78 -13.36 2.34
C THR A 4 -8.15 -12.71 2.37
N TRP A 5 -8.31 -11.74 3.26
CA TRP A 5 -9.55 -11.02 3.43
C TRP A 5 -9.73 -10.01 2.28
N VAL A 6 -10.89 -10.05 1.64
CA VAL A 6 -11.36 -8.98 0.75
C VAL A 6 -12.26 -8.10 1.59
N VAL A 7 -11.85 -6.84 1.78
CA VAL A 7 -12.72 -5.86 2.43
C VAL A 7 -13.79 -5.46 1.41
N PRO A 8 -15.09 -5.76 1.64
CA PRO A 8 -16.13 -5.26 0.76
C PRO A 8 -16.19 -3.74 0.91
N MET A 9 -16.17 -2.99 -0.20
CA MET A 9 -16.29 -1.52 -0.18
C MET A 9 -17.52 -1.01 0.59
N CYS A 10 -18.55 -1.83 0.75
CA CYS A 10 -19.84 -1.42 1.31
C CYS A 10 -20.11 -1.93 2.73
N ASN A 11 -19.27 -2.78 3.34
CA ASN A 11 -19.46 -3.22 4.73
C ASN A 11 -18.16 -3.76 5.39
N PRO A 12 -17.44 -2.94 6.16
CA PRO A 12 -16.18 -3.33 6.79
C PRO A 12 -16.32 -4.34 7.94
N THR A 13 -17.54 -4.64 8.40
CA THR A 13 -17.77 -5.50 9.58
C THR A 13 -17.79 -7.01 9.28
N ARG A 14 -17.79 -7.40 8.01
CA ARG A 14 -17.75 -8.81 7.59
C ARG A 14 -16.76 -8.99 6.45
N PRO A 15 -15.47 -9.21 6.73
CA PRO A 15 -14.53 -9.57 5.69
C PRO A 15 -14.94 -10.94 5.13
N ALA A 16 -15.31 -10.97 3.85
CA ALA A 16 -15.70 -12.20 3.18
C ALA A 16 -14.42 -12.98 2.81
N LEU A 17 -14.46 -14.30 2.97
CA LEU A 17 -13.41 -15.18 2.45
C LEU A 17 -13.44 -15.09 0.92
N GLY A 18 -12.29 -14.78 0.32
CA GLY A 18 -12.15 -14.82 -1.14
C GLY A 18 -12.55 -16.20 -1.64
N LYS A 19 -13.54 -16.26 -2.55
CA LYS A 19 -14.05 -17.53 -3.14
C LYS A 19 -12.98 -18.31 -3.91
N PHE A 20 -11.90 -17.65 -4.29
CA PHE A 20 -10.87 -18.15 -5.17
C PHE A 20 -9.49 -18.03 -4.51
N PRO A 21 -8.59 -19.01 -4.71
CA PRO A 21 -7.26 -18.95 -4.15
C PRO A 21 -6.50 -17.72 -4.69
N PRO A 22 -5.70 -17.02 -3.86
CA PRO A 22 -4.97 -15.82 -4.27
C PRO A 22 -4.11 -16.02 -5.52
N ALA A 23 -3.55 -17.22 -5.71
CA ALA A 23 -2.69 -17.55 -6.84
C ALA A 23 -3.34 -17.34 -8.23
N ILE A 24 -4.68 -17.35 -8.32
CA ILE A 24 -5.40 -17.13 -9.58
C ILE A 24 -5.91 -15.69 -9.76
N TRP A 25 -5.63 -14.81 -8.81
CA TRP A 25 -6.03 -13.41 -8.90
C TRP A 25 -5.16 -12.69 -9.92
N SER A 26 -5.75 -11.90 -10.82
CA SER A 26 -5.00 -11.07 -11.77
C SER A 26 -4.09 -10.04 -11.09
N VAL A 27 -4.37 -9.72 -9.82
CA VAL A 27 -3.61 -8.79 -8.96
C VAL A 27 -2.76 -9.52 -7.91
N HIS A 28 -2.55 -10.84 -8.03
CA HIS A 28 -1.84 -11.65 -7.04
C HIS A 28 -0.46 -11.08 -6.70
N THR A 29 0.38 -10.85 -7.72
CA THR A 29 1.74 -10.33 -7.53
C THR A 29 1.74 -8.96 -6.86
N ARG A 30 0.79 -8.08 -7.21
CA ARG A 30 0.64 -6.75 -6.59
C ARG A 30 0.20 -6.82 -5.14
N THR A 31 -0.70 -7.75 -4.84
CA THR A 31 -1.16 -8.02 -3.47
C THR A 31 -0.01 -8.48 -2.58
N LEU A 32 0.95 -9.25 -3.12
CA LEU A 32 2.15 -9.66 -2.40
C LEU A 32 3.16 -8.52 -2.17
N VAL A 33 3.16 -7.51 -3.05
CA VAL A 33 4.06 -6.34 -2.99
C VAL A 33 3.41 -5.16 -2.23
N ASP A 34 2.18 -5.34 -1.70
CA ASP A 34 1.38 -4.30 -1.06
C ASP A 34 1.12 -3.08 -1.98
N GLU A 35 1.04 -3.33 -3.28
CA GLU A 35 0.59 -2.37 -4.27
C GLU A 35 -0.95 -2.37 -4.40
N ASP A 36 -1.50 -1.30 -4.99
CA ASP A 36 -2.94 -1.17 -5.21
C ASP A 36 -3.52 -2.40 -5.94
N ARG A 37 -4.55 -3.00 -5.33
CA ARG A 37 -5.23 -4.23 -5.80
C ARG A 37 -6.21 -3.98 -6.96
N THR A 38 -5.88 -3.06 -7.85
CA THR A 38 -6.57 -2.89 -9.13
C THR A 38 -5.58 -3.08 -10.28
N ASN A 39 -5.97 -3.86 -11.29
CA ASN A 39 -5.20 -3.94 -12.54
C ASN A 39 -5.38 -2.68 -13.39
N ASN A 40 -6.44 -1.91 -13.11
CA ASN A 40 -6.81 -0.72 -13.82
C ASN A 40 -6.19 0.48 -13.11
N LYS A 41 -5.08 0.97 -13.66
CA LYS A 41 -4.42 2.17 -13.13
C LYS A 41 -5.44 3.31 -12.96
N VAL A 42 -6.40 3.45 -13.89
CA VAL A 42 -7.44 4.49 -13.85
C VAL A 42 -8.31 4.40 -12.60
N GLU A 43 -8.71 3.20 -12.17
CA GLU A 43 -9.46 3.02 -10.91
C GLU A 43 -8.64 3.40 -9.69
N GLY A 44 -7.34 3.08 -9.69
CA GLY A 44 -6.42 3.49 -8.63
C GLY A 44 -6.32 5.01 -8.53
N TRP A 45 -6.17 5.68 -9.68
CA TRP A 45 -6.18 7.15 -9.75
C TRP A 45 -7.54 7.72 -9.32
N HIS A 46 -8.66 7.16 -9.77
CA HIS A 46 -10.00 7.61 -9.38
C HIS A 46 -10.24 7.49 -7.88
N LEU A 47 -9.88 6.36 -7.25
CA LEU A 47 -10.01 6.17 -5.81
C LEU A 47 -9.17 7.19 -5.04
N LYS A 48 -7.94 7.42 -5.48
CA LYS A 48 -7.00 8.35 -4.83
C LYS A 48 -7.46 9.81 -4.96
N ILE A 49 -7.96 10.18 -6.14
CA ILE A 49 -8.52 11.50 -6.43
C ILE A 49 -9.83 11.71 -5.67
N ASN A 50 -10.71 10.72 -5.63
CA ASN A 50 -11.96 10.79 -4.84
C ASN A 50 -11.67 10.95 -3.35
N SER A 51 -10.70 10.19 -2.81
CA SER A 51 -10.27 10.33 -1.42
C SER A 51 -9.63 11.68 -1.12
N PHE A 52 -9.00 12.33 -2.10
CA PHE A 52 -8.38 13.65 -1.93
C PHE A 52 -9.43 14.77 -1.96
N MET A 53 -10.44 14.65 -2.83
CA MET A 53 -11.42 15.71 -3.06
C MET A 53 -12.65 15.62 -2.15
N ASP A 54 -12.94 14.46 -1.54
CA ASP A 54 -14.01 14.20 -0.56
C ASP A 54 -15.37 14.90 -0.87
N SER A 55 -15.74 14.94 -2.15
CA SER A 55 -16.95 15.65 -2.61
C SER A 55 -17.59 14.92 -3.77
N CYS A 56 -18.93 14.82 -3.74
CA CYS A 56 -19.72 14.09 -4.73
C CYS A 56 -19.89 14.87 -6.06
N HIS A 57 -19.90 16.20 -6.02
CA HIS A 57 -20.12 17.06 -7.18
C HIS A 57 -19.32 18.36 -7.09
N LEU A 58 -18.16 18.39 -7.73
CA LEU A 58 -17.32 19.58 -7.82
C LEU A 58 -17.67 20.36 -9.09
N SER A 59 -17.67 21.69 -9.00
CA SER A 59 -17.67 22.52 -10.21
C SER A 59 -16.36 22.31 -10.96
N PHE A 60 -16.37 22.48 -12.28
CA PHE A 60 -15.20 22.23 -13.13
C PHE A 60 -13.94 22.99 -12.66
N TYR A 61 -14.09 24.24 -12.24
CA TYR A 61 -12.97 25.05 -11.76
C TYR A 61 -12.42 24.58 -10.40
N VAL A 62 -13.28 24.13 -9.49
CA VAL A 62 -12.85 23.57 -8.20
C VAL A 62 -12.16 22.22 -8.43
N PHE A 63 -12.68 21.39 -9.34
CA PHE A 63 -12.02 20.16 -9.75
C PHE A 63 -10.61 20.39 -10.29
N LEU A 64 -10.41 21.38 -11.17
CA LEU A 64 -9.08 21.71 -11.71
C LEU A 64 -8.10 22.21 -10.64
N ASP A 65 -8.59 22.99 -9.68
CA ASP A 65 -7.74 23.47 -8.57
C ASP A 65 -7.31 22.31 -7.67
N GLU A 66 -8.25 21.43 -7.29
CA GLU A 66 -7.96 20.24 -6.50
C GLU A 66 -7.05 19.26 -7.22
N LEU A 67 -7.23 19.06 -8.52
CA LEU A 67 -6.35 18.22 -9.34
C LEU A 67 -4.90 18.75 -9.31
N ASN A 68 -4.72 20.06 -9.40
CA ASN A 68 -3.40 20.69 -9.31
C ASN A 68 -2.75 20.52 -7.92
N LYS A 69 -3.55 20.64 -6.85
CA LYS A 69 -3.06 20.36 -5.48
C LYS A 69 -2.65 18.89 -5.33
N PHE A 70 -3.46 17.98 -5.85
CA PHE A 70 -3.19 16.55 -5.84
C PHE A 70 -1.85 16.22 -6.53
N PHE A 71 -1.61 16.73 -7.74
CA PHE A 71 -0.34 16.50 -8.44
C PHE A 71 0.87 17.07 -7.69
N ARG A 72 0.74 18.25 -7.07
CA ARG A 72 1.80 18.82 -6.24
C ARG A 72 2.12 17.94 -5.03
N ALA A 73 1.09 17.45 -4.34
CA ALA A 73 1.24 16.57 -3.19
C ALA A 73 1.82 15.18 -3.55
N GLU A 74 1.46 14.62 -4.70
CA GLU A 74 2.09 13.40 -5.24
C GLU A 74 3.58 13.59 -5.48
N GLU A 75 3.95 14.68 -6.15
CA GLU A 75 5.35 14.94 -6.48
C GLU A 75 6.18 15.20 -5.22
N GLU A 76 5.62 15.88 -4.21
CA GLU A 76 6.26 16.03 -2.90
C GLU A 76 6.45 14.70 -2.18
N ARG A 77 5.43 13.84 -2.15
CA ARG A 77 5.56 12.48 -1.58
C ARG A 77 6.63 11.68 -2.31
N ARG A 78 6.65 11.72 -3.64
CA ARG A 78 7.67 11.04 -4.45
C ARG A 78 9.08 11.54 -4.14
N ARG A 79 9.26 12.85 -3.95
CA ARG A 79 10.54 13.43 -3.52
C ARG A 79 10.92 12.99 -2.11
N GLU A 80 9.96 12.94 -1.18
CA GLU A 80 10.23 12.50 0.18
C GLU A 80 10.58 11.02 0.24
N ASP A 81 9.88 10.17 -0.51
CA ASP A 81 10.21 8.76 -0.67
C ASP A 81 11.60 8.58 -1.25
N GLN A 82 11.96 9.37 -2.27
CA GLN A 82 13.28 9.37 -2.85
C GLN A 82 14.34 9.82 -1.85
N ARG A 83 14.10 10.89 -1.08
CA ARG A 83 14.98 11.36 0.00
C ARG A 83 15.16 10.29 1.07
N MET A 84 14.08 9.64 1.49
CA MET A 84 14.10 8.56 2.47
C MET A 84 14.85 7.34 1.94
N ALA A 85 14.67 6.98 0.67
CA ALA A 85 15.44 5.92 0.00
C ALA A 85 16.93 6.25 -0.08
N THR A 86 17.28 7.49 -0.44
CA THR A 86 18.68 7.95 -0.46
C THR A 86 19.30 7.93 0.93
N LYS A 87 18.60 8.43 1.96
CA LYS A 87 19.05 8.37 3.36
C LYS A 87 19.25 6.92 3.82
N ARG A 88 18.34 6.00 3.45
CA ARG A 88 18.47 4.56 3.73
C ARG A 88 19.70 3.97 3.04
N ALA A 89 19.91 4.24 1.75
CA ALA A 89 21.07 3.76 1.00
C ALA A 89 22.39 4.25 1.60
N ALA A 90 22.46 5.52 2.02
CA ALA A 90 23.63 6.08 2.69
C ALA A 90 23.94 5.39 4.03
N ARG A 91 22.91 5.08 4.83
CA ARG A 91 23.07 4.33 6.09
C ARG A 91 23.60 2.91 5.86
N ILE A 92 23.08 2.21 4.86
CA ILE A 92 23.58 0.88 4.46
C ILE A 92 25.05 0.95 4.02
N ALA A 93 25.42 1.96 3.22
CA ALA A 93 26.80 2.17 2.80
C ALA A 93 27.75 2.44 3.98
N ASN A 94 27.26 3.08 5.05
CA ASN A 94 28.00 3.28 6.30
C ASN A 94 28.04 2.03 7.21
N GLY A 95 27.53 0.89 6.75
CA GLY A 95 27.52 -0.37 7.49
C GLY A 95 26.38 -0.51 8.51
N GLU A 96 25.42 0.42 8.55
CA GLU A 96 24.24 0.27 9.40
C GLU A 96 23.28 -0.77 8.80
N VAL A 97 22.92 -1.78 9.59
CA VAL A 97 21.90 -2.76 9.21
C VAL A 97 20.52 -2.14 9.36
N PHE A 98 19.76 -2.13 8.26
CA PHE A 98 18.36 -1.68 8.24
C PHE A 98 17.40 -2.89 8.19
N PRO A 99 16.26 -2.87 8.91
CA PRO A 99 15.83 -1.84 9.86
C PRO A 99 16.77 -1.74 11.06
N PRO A 100 16.84 -0.56 11.74
CA PRO A 100 17.66 -0.41 12.94
C PRO A 100 17.32 -1.53 13.93
N ASN A 101 18.26 -1.88 14.80
CA ASN A 101 18.06 -2.84 15.92
C ASN A 101 17.07 -2.26 16.96
N HIS A 102 15.86 -1.99 16.51
CA HIS A 102 14.76 -1.43 17.26
C HIS A 102 13.83 -2.59 17.60
N ASN A 103 13.47 -2.69 18.87
CA ASN A 103 12.71 -3.80 19.44
C ASN A 103 11.45 -4.14 18.59
N ILE A 104 10.77 -3.11 18.08
CA ILE A 104 9.59 -3.26 17.22
C ILE A 104 9.85 -4.08 15.95
N TYR A 105 10.95 -3.83 15.23
CA TYR A 105 11.24 -4.56 13.99
C TYR A 105 11.71 -5.99 14.29
N ARG A 106 12.43 -6.21 15.39
CA ARG A 106 12.80 -7.56 15.84
C ARG A 106 11.59 -8.39 16.24
N LEU A 107 10.67 -7.82 17.01
CA LEU A 107 9.43 -8.48 17.42
C LEU A 107 8.54 -8.80 16.21
N ARG A 108 8.37 -7.84 15.29
CA ARG A 108 7.60 -8.06 14.06
C ARG A 108 8.26 -9.08 13.13
N PHE A 109 9.59 -9.05 12.99
CA PHE A 109 10.32 -10.02 12.18
C PHE A 109 10.28 -11.43 12.79
N ALA A 110 10.40 -11.55 14.12
CA ALA A 110 10.24 -12.83 14.81
C ALA A 110 8.82 -13.40 14.63
N ALA A 111 7.79 -12.56 14.76
CA ALA A 111 6.41 -12.96 14.49
C ALA A 111 6.21 -13.41 13.05
N LEU A 112 6.77 -12.68 12.07
CA LEU A 112 6.78 -13.07 10.66
C LEU A 112 7.47 -14.41 10.42
N LYS A 113 8.62 -14.63 11.06
CA LYS A 113 9.38 -15.90 10.93
C LYS A 113 8.59 -17.09 11.47
N ILE A 114 7.92 -16.93 12.61
CA ILE A 114 7.02 -17.94 13.19
C ILE A 114 5.84 -18.22 12.24
N LEU A 115 5.23 -17.17 11.70
CA LEU A 115 4.14 -17.31 10.72
C LEU A 115 4.59 -18.09 9.48
N CYS A 116 5.77 -17.79 8.92
CA CYS A 116 6.31 -18.50 7.77
C CYS A 116 6.59 -19.98 8.07
N GLN A 117 7.15 -20.29 9.24
CA GLN A 117 7.41 -21.67 9.67
C GLN A 117 6.13 -22.48 9.84
N ASN A 118 5.08 -21.86 10.39
CA ASN A 118 3.77 -22.49 10.52
C ASN A 118 3.04 -22.67 9.19
N TYR A 119 3.42 -21.92 8.16
CA TYR A 119 2.84 -22.02 6.82
C TYR A 119 3.48 -23.11 5.94
N GLN A 120 4.65 -23.60 6.33
CA GLN A 120 5.37 -24.68 5.63
C GLN A 120 4.97 -26.10 6.09
N ASN A 121 4.10 -26.22 7.10
CA ASN A 121 3.45 -27.46 7.53
C ASN A 121 2.01 -27.52 7.03
#